data_AF-A0A7X7CYG5-F1
#
_entry.id   AF-A0A7X7CYG5-F1
#
_cell.length_a   1.000
_cell.length_b   1.000
_cell.length_c   1.000
_cell.angle_alpha   90.00
_cell.angle_beta   90.00
_cell.angle_gamma   90.00
#
_symmetry.space_group_name_H-M   'P 1'
#
loop_
_entity.id
_entity.type
_entity.pdbx_description
1 polymer ?
#
loop_
_entity_poly.entity_id
_entity_poly.type
_entity_poly.pdbx_seq_one_letter_code
_entity_poly.pdbx_strand_id
1 'polypeptide(L)'
;MKATYILPFMLAAILMASCERENMTSPVAMFSPQNPPRYMFKISLDASGSFSTEKNDWLEYRWDINGDHLEWETGWLGTPVVTVQFPFETSGYIGLQVRNSDGNITELYQALYTDDNYRIQKAWSDLEIDFRRIDYDFSYPDRHRTWVWAYDNIQLHDSEHWYNFPTSAERAEYGTLVPWSVADTLDKNYRLPSKADWQEMIDYCGGEALAGFNLQVRVEHALQLTCPGILTVVLPDEQGKAGYYWTCDEVDEESAWALKISADSDEAEFVVLDKSSLASVRLMTEFSQYFR
;
A
#
# COMPACT_ATOMS: atom_id res chain seq x y z
N MET A 1 71.56 -61.74 36.19
CA MET A 1 70.41 -61.49 35.29
C MET A 1 69.17 -61.46 36.18
N LYS A 2 68.64 -60.32 36.65
CA LYS A 2 67.95 -59.20 35.96
C LYS A 2 66.91 -59.71 34.95
N ALA A 3 65.62 -59.36 34.97
CA ALA A 3 64.84 -58.53 35.89
C ALA A 3 63.34 -58.81 35.69
N THR A 4 62.58 -58.46 36.71
CA THR A 4 61.14 -58.60 36.99
C THR A 4 60.22 -57.83 36.01
N TYR A 5 59.04 -58.40 35.75
CA TYR A 5 57.91 -57.76 35.06
C TYR A 5 57.33 -56.58 35.85
N ILE A 6 57.09 -55.43 35.19
CA ILE A 6 56.13 -54.42 35.64
C ILE A 6 55.38 -53.87 34.42
N LEU A 7 54.06 -54.07 34.42
CA LEU A 7 53.05 -53.44 33.56
C LEU A 7 52.99 -51.92 33.82
N PRO A 8 52.97 -51.04 32.80
CA PRO A 8 52.48 -49.70 32.99
C PRO A 8 50.98 -49.61 32.69
N PHE A 9 50.28 -49.02 33.66
CA PHE A 9 48.88 -48.65 33.68
C PHE A 9 48.52 -47.61 32.61
N MET A 10 47.24 -47.65 32.20
CA MET A 10 46.54 -46.65 31.38
C MET A 10 46.70 -45.22 31.89
N LEU A 11 46.76 -44.26 30.96
CA LEU A 11 46.14 -42.96 31.14
C LEU A 11 45.46 -42.55 29.82
N ALA A 12 44.20 -42.95 29.66
CA ALA A 12 43.33 -42.37 28.65
C ALA A 12 42.92 -40.98 29.14
N ALA A 13 43.48 -39.94 28.53
CA ALA A 13 42.99 -38.59 28.68
C ALA A 13 41.65 -38.49 27.95
N ILE A 14 40.55 -38.56 28.69
CA ILE A 14 39.24 -38.14 28.19
C ILE A 14 39.29 -36.60 28.15
N LEU A 15 39.57 -36.03 26.99
CA LEU A 15 39.18 -34.65 26.70
C LEU A 15 37.64 -34.65 26.64
N MET A 16 37.00 -34.38 27.78
CA MET A 16 35.64 -33.86 27.80
C MET A 16 35.74 -32.47 27.19
N ALA A 17 35.53 -32.38 25.88
CA ALA A 17 35.12 -31.12 25.27
C ALA A 17 33.82 -30.73 25.96
N SER A 18 33.93 -29.85 26.96
CA SER A 18 32.79 -29.10 27.47
C SER A 18 32.38 -28.16 26.35
N CYS A 19 31.61 -28.68 25.40
CA CYS A 19 30.66 -27.84 24.69
C CYS A 19 29.65 -27.41 25.77
N GLU A 20 29.97 -26.34 26.51
CA GLU A 20 28.92 -25.55 27.13
C GLU A 20 27.96 -25.22 26.01
N ARG A 21 26.75 -25.75 26.11
CA ARG A 21 25.64 -25.33 25.27
C ARG A 21 25.50 -23.86 25.59
N GLU A 22 25.98 -22.97 24.71
CA GLU A 22 25.68 -21.55 24.80
C GLU A 22 24.16 -21.48 24.98
N ASN A 23 23.72 -21.04 26.16
CA ASN A 23 22.33 -20.68 26.33
C ASN A 23 22.13 -19.53 25.35
N MET A 24 21.42 -19.80 24.26
CA MET A 24 21.05 -18.78 23.30
C MET A 24 20.09 -17.83 24.01
N THR A 25 20.61 -16.75 24.59
CA THR A 25 19.83 -15.71 25.29
C THR A 25 19.44 -14.55 24.37
N SER A 26 19.91 -14.57 23.12
CA SER A 26 19.52 -13.58 22.11
C SER A 26 18.12 -13.87 21.57
N PRO A 27 17.29 -12.84 21.35
CA PRO A 27 15.96 -13.02 20.77
C PRO A 27 16.06 -13.52 19.33
N VAL A 28 14.94 -13.99 18.76
CA VAL A 28 14.83 -14.31 17.34
C VAL A 28 14.06 -13.19 16.65
N ALA A 29 14.67 -12.61 15.60
CA ALA A 29 14.06 -11.57 14.79
C ALA A 29 13.36 -12.19 13.57
N MET A 30 12.12 -11.77 13.33
CA MET A 30 11.31 -12.14 12.16
C MET A 30 10.37 -10.99 11.83
N PHE A 31 10.14 -10.73 10.54
CA PHE A 31 9.04 -9.86 10.13
C PHE A 31 8.47 -10.22 8.76
N SER A 32 7.28 -9.69 8.47
CA SER A 32 6.69 -9.75 7.15
C SER A 32 5.91 -8.47 6.84
N PRO A 33 5.89 -8.02 5.57
CA PRO A 33 4.95 -6.98 5.16
C PRO A 33 3.51 -7.52 5.21
N GLN A 34 2.58 -6.71 5.70
CA GLN A 34 1.15 -7.04 5.79
C GLN A 34 0.40 -6.73 4.48
N ASN A 35 0.97 -5.88 3.64
CA ASN A 35 0.47 -5.55 2.31
C ASN A 35 1.62 -5.60 1.29
N PRO A 36 1.35 -5.90 0.00
CA PRO A 36 2.39 -6.04 -1.01
C PRO A 36 3.26 -4.77 -1.11
N PRO A 37 4.61 -4.88 -1.07
CA PRO A 37 5.49 -3.74 -1.25
C PRO A 37 5.31 -3.11 -2.64
N ARG A 38 5.07 -1.80 -2.67
CA ARG A 38 4.99 -1.00 -3.90
C ARG A 38 5.73 0.30 -3.70
N TYR A 39 6.42 0.76 -4.72
CA TYR A 39 7.30 1.91 -4.59
C TYR A 39 6.50 3.14 -4.13
N MET A 40 7.04 3.86 -3.15
CA MET A 40 6.43 5.04 -2.52
C MET A 40 5.08 4.79 -1.82
N PHE A 41 4.55 3.56 -1.77
CA PHE A 41 3.37 3.25 -0.99
C PHE A 41 3.74 3.09 0.48
N LYS A 42 2.85 3.53 1.37
CA LYS A 42 2.87 3.12 2.77
C LYS A 42 2.56 1.63 2.88
N ILE A 43 3.38 0.94 3.65
CA ILE A 43 3.23 -0.47 3.99
C ILE A 43 3.36 -0.65 5.50
N SER A 44 2.71 -1.68 6.02
CA SER A 44 2.88 -2.11 7.41
C SER A 44 3.81 -3.31 7.47
N LEU A 45 4.89 -3.20 8.24
CA LEU A 45 5.82 -4.28 8.54
C LEU A 45 5.49 -4.81 9.93
N ASP A 46 5.28 -6.12 10.06
CA ASP A 46 4.91 -6.77 11.31
C ASP A 46 6.00 -7.73 11.77
N ALA A 47 6.62 -7.41 12.91
CA ALA A 47 7.63 -8.23 13.58
C ALA A 47 7.06 -9.14 14.68
N SER A 48 5.73 -9.32 14.77
CA SER A 48 5.07 -10.08 15.84
C SER A 48 5.44 -11.56 15.89
N GLY A 49 6.02 -12.08 14.80
CA GLY A 49 6.62 -13.42 14.75
C GLY A 49 7.96 -13.54 15.49
N SER A 50 8.56 -12.43 15.92
CA SER A 50 9.77 -12.41 16.74
C SER A 50 9.47 -12.92 18.15
N PHE A 51 10.43 -13.58 18.79
CA PHE A 51 10.26 -14.13 20.13
C PHE A 51 11.56 -14.14 20.93
N SER A 52 11.45 -14.00 22.25
CA SER A 52 12.58 -14.25 23.15
C SER A 52 12.76 -15.75 23.38
N THR A 53 14.01 -16.19 23.52
CA THR A 53 14.34 -17.52 24.00
C THR A 53 14.10 -17.67 25.50
N GLU A 54 13.90 -16.56 26.21
CA GLU A 54 13.60 -16.51 27.63
C GLU A 54 12.10 -16.32 27.90
N LYS A 55 11.63 -16.93 28.98
CA LYS A 55 10.21 -16.93 29.33
C LYS A 55 9.82 -15.60 29.99
N ASN A 56 8.70 -15.00 29.53
CA ASN A 56 8.14 -13.74 30.03
C ASN A 56 9.01 -12.50 29.79
N ASP A 57 9.92 -12.59 28.83
CA ASP A 57 10.74 -11.47 28.39
C ASP A 57 9.93 -10.53 27.48
N TRP A 58 10.31 -9.25 27.43
CA TRP A 58 9.73 -8.28 26.53
C TRP A 58 10.67 -8.00 25.37
N LEU A 59 10.12 -7.57 24.23
CA LEU A 59 10.88 -7.25 23.03
C LEU A 59 10.64 -5.80 22.62
N GLU A 60 11.69 -5.17 22.14
CA GLU A 60 11.66 -3.90 21.43
C GLU A 60 12.21 -4.07 20.02
N TYR A 61 11.75 -3.21 19.11
CA TYR A 61 12.01 -3.30 17.68
C TYR A 61 12.55 -1.98 17.15
N ARG A 62 13.50 -2.01 16.23
CA ARG A 62 13.85 -0.84 15.41
C ARG A 62 14.21 -1.25 14.00
N TRP A 63 14.05 -0.31 13.07
CA TRP A 63 14.06 -0.61 11.65
C TRP A 63 15.05 0.26 10.89
N ASP A 64 15.78 -0.39 9.99
CA ASP A 64 16.56 0.21 8.91
C ASP A 64 15.73 0.03 7.64
N ILE A 65 15.06 1.09 7.23
CA ILE A 65 14.06 1.06 6.15
C ILE A 65 14.71 1.17 4.78
N ASN A 66 15.85 1.86 4.70
CA ASN A 66 16.56 2.06 3.45
C ASN A 66 17.63 0.96 3.19
N GLY A 67 17.94 0.15 4.21
CA GLY A 67 18.85 -0.98 4.14
C GLY A 67 20.33 -0.60 4.00
N ASP A 68 20.72 0.61 4.42
CA ASP A 68 22.06 1.14 4.23
C ASP A 68 23.06 0.72 5.32
N HIS A 69 22.57 0.16 6.43
CA HIS A 69 23.35 -0.23 7.61
C HIS A 69 24.10 0.94 8.30
N LEU A 70 23.75 2.19 8.01
CA LEU A 70 24.39 3.39 8.56
C LEU A 70 23.57 3.95 9.72
N GLU A 71 22.28 4.11 9.53
CA GLU A 71 21.34 4.65 10.53
C GLU A 71 20.10 3.76 10.65
N TRP A 72 19.39 3.89 11.78
CA TRP A 72 18.10 3.24 12.00
C TRP A 72 17.05 4.34 11.93
N GLU A 73 16.14 4.30 10.94
CA GLU A 73 15.11 5.33 10.77
C GLU A 73 14.11 5.38 11.93
N THR A 74 14.01 4.31 12.73
CA THR A 74 13.18 4.30 13.93
C THR A 74 14.01 4.19 15.20
N GLY A 75 13.52 4.82 16.27
CA GLY A 75 13.91 4.46 17.63
C GLY A 75 13.44 3.05 18.00
N TRP A 76 13.79 2.61 19.21
CA TRP A 76 13.24 1.38 19.79
C TRP A 76 11.75 1.57 20.08
N LEU A 77 10.94 0.67 19.52
CA LEU A 77 9.48 0.63 19.64
C LEU A 77 9.09 -0.57 20.50
N GLY A 78 8.12 -0.38 21.39
CA GLY A 78 7.51 -1.48 22.15
C GLY A 78 6.43 -2.24 21.37
N THR A 79 6.09 -1.78 20.16
CA THR A 79 5.11 -2.42 19.27
C THR A 79 5.83 -3.10 18.10
N PRO A 80 5.41 -4.31 17.70
CA PRO A 80 6.06 -5.06 16.62
C PRO A 80 5.71 -4.54 15.22
N VAL A 81 4.68 -3.71 15.10
CA VAL A 81 4.21 -3.18 13.81
C VAL A 81 4.74 -1.76 13.61
N VAL A 82 5.27 -1.49 12.42
CA VAL A 82 5.61 -0.14 11.97
C VAL A 82 5.01 0.12 10.59
N THR A 83 4.53 1.33 10.36
CA THR A 83 4.08 1.79 9.04
C THR A 83 5.13 2.71 8.45
N VAL A 84 5.57 2.41 7.23
CA VAL A 84 6.65 3.13 6.54
C VAL A 84 6.32 3.33 5.08
N GLN A 85 6.88 4.37 4.46
CA GLN A 85 6.84 4.51 3.01
C GLN A 85 7.93 3.65 2.38
N PHE A 86 7.55 2.72 1.49
CA PHE A 86 8.48 1.78 0.88
C PHE A 86 9.41 2.48 -0.12
N PRO A 87 10.74 2.43 0.07
CA PRO A 87 11.65 3.32 -0.66
C PRO A 87 12.21 2.72 -1.95
N PHE A 88 11.98 1.43 -2.23
CA PHE A 88 12.65 0.74 -3.32
C PHE A 88 11.78 0.70 -4.58
N GLU A 89 12.33 1.13 -5.70
CA GLU A 89 11.63 1.08 -6.99
C GLU A 89 11.46 -0.37 -7.47
N THR A 90 12.48 -1.22 -7.35
CA THR A 90 12.42 -2.62 -7.80
C THR A 90 12.56 -3.62 -6.65
N SER A 91 13.64 -3.50 -5.87
CA SER A 91 13.88 -4.35 -4.70
C SER A 91 14.93 -3.71 -3.80
N GLY A 92 14.94 -4.13 -2.54
CA GLY A 92 15.90 -3.69 -1.54
C GLY A 92 15.84 -4.54 -0.29
N TYR A 93 16.68 -4.21 0.67
CA TYR A 93 16.71 -4.88 1.97
C TYR A 93 16.11 -3.95 3.02
N ILE A 94 15.29 -4.50 3.91
CA ILE A 94 14.88 -3.84 5.14
C ILE A 94 15.52 -4.58 6.31
N GLY A 95 16.15 -3.82 7.19
CA GLY A 95 16.74 -4.29 8.43
C GLY A 95 15.77 -4.20 9.58
N LEU A 96 15.74 -5.24 10.42
CA LEU A 96 15.08 -5.29 11.71
C LEU A 96 16.11 -5.63 12.77
N GLN A 97 16.11 -4.85 13.85
CA GLN A 97 16.73 -5.26 15.10
C GLN A 97 15.67 -5.51 16.16
N VAL A 98 15.86 -6.60 16.89
CA VAL A 98 15.05 -6.99 18.03
C VAL A 98 15.94 -7.04 19.26
N ARG A 99 15.51 -6.36 20.32
CA ARG A 99 16.20 -6.31 21.60
C ARG A 99 15.32 -6.89 22.70
N ASN A 100 15.92 -7.71 23.55
CA ASN A 100 15.25 -8.28 24.72
C ASN A 100 15.51 -7.46 26.00
N SER A 101 14.92 -7.84 27.13
CA SER A 101 15.03 -7.05 28.37
C SER A 101 16.45 -6.97 28.97
N ASP A 102 17.30 -7.95 28.68
CA ASP A 102 18.71 -7.97 29.08
C ASP A 102 19.62 -7.14 28.15
N GLY A 103 19.06 -6.60 27.07
CA GLY A 103 19.79 -5.83 26.07
C GLY A 103 20.49 -6.67 25.00
N ASN A 104 20.22 -7.98 24.92
CA ASN A 104 20.68 -8.82 23.82
C ASN A 104 19.95 -8.43 22.54
N ILE A 105 20.70 -8.29 21.44
CA ILE A 105 20.18 -7.82 20.15
C ILE A 105 20.40 -8.90 19.09
N THR A 106 19.37 -9.12 18.28
CA THR A 106 19.45 -9.88 17.04
C THR A 106 19.02 -8.99 15.88
N GLU A 107 19.68 -9.19 14.74
CA GLU A 107 19.47 -8.40 13.52
C GLU A 107 19.12 -9.32 12.36
N LEU A 108 18.17 -8.88 11.54
CA LEU A 108 17.69 -9.57 10.35
C LEU A 108 17.57 -8.57 9.20
N TYR A 109 18.14 -8.89 8.04
CA TYR A 109 17.82 -8.19 6.79
C TYR A 109 17.03 -9.11 5.88
N GLN A 110 15.90 -8.62 5.41
CA GLN A 110 15.05 -9.34 4.48
C GLN A 110 14.95 -8.55 3.18
N ALA A 111 15.17 -9.24 2.06
CA ALA A 111 14.92 -8.68 0.74
C ALA A 111 13.41 -8.58 0.51
N LEU A 112 12.95 -7.40 0.08
CA LEU A 112 11.59 -7.14 -0.39
C LEU A 112 11.64 -6.70 -1.86
N TYR A 113 10.60 -7.07 -2.60
CA TYR A 113 10.47 -6.80 -4.03
C TYR A 113 9.20 -5.99 -4.25
N THR A 114 9.31 -4.99 -5.11
CA THR A 114 8.17 -4.18 -5.58
C THR A 114 7.29 -5.02 -6.50
N ASP A 115 5.97 -4.94 -6.29
CA ASP A 115 4.97 -5.51 -7.20
C ASP A 115 4.61 -4.51 -8.32
N ASP A 116 5.24 -4.69 -9.49
CA ASP A 116 5.15 -3.77 -10.63
C ASP A 116 4.39 -4.35 -11.84
N ASN A 117 3.21 -4.93 -11.63
CA ASN A 117 2.40 -5.44 -12.75
C ASN A 117 1.35 -4.44 -13.25
N TYR A 118 1.80 -3.43 -13.99
CA TYR A 118 0.93 -2.42 -14.57
C TYR A 118 1.37 -1.99 -15.98
N ARG A 119 0.47 -1.34 -16.71
CA ARG A 119 0.79 -0.67 -17.99
C ARG A 119 -0.10 0.55 -18.20
N ILE A 120 0.50 1.64 -18.69
CA ILE A 120 -0.23 2.86 -19.07
C ILE A 120 -0.47 2.85 -20.57
N GLN A 121 -1.71 3.09 -20.98
CA GLN A 121 -2.13 3.09 -22.38
C GLN A 121 -3.09 4.24 -22.67
N LYS A 122 -3.30 4.55 -23.95
CA LYS A 122 -4.39 5.44 -24.36
C LYS A 122 -5.73 4.73 -24.15
N ALA A 123 -6.72 5.40 -23.55
CA ALA A 123 -8.05 4.85 -23.42
C ALA A 123 -8.78 4.79 -24.77
N TRP A 124 -9.53 3.72 -25.00
CA TRP A 124 -10.54 3.65 -26.07
C TRP A 124 -11.88 4.14 -25.53
N SER A 125 -12.06 5.45 -25.53
CA SER A 125 -13.21 6.14 -24.95
C SER A 125 -14.04 6.79 -26.05
N ASP A 126 -15.34 6.92 -25.80
CA ASP A 126 -16.26 7.70 -26.64
C ASP A 126 -16.28 9.19 -26.23
N LEU A 127 -15.53 9.56 -25.18
CA LEU A 127 -15.33 10.94 -24.79
C LEU A 127 -14.60 11.69 -25.90
N GLU A 128 -15.06 12.90 -26.16
CA GLU A 128 -14.42 13.81 -27.11
C GLU A 128 -13.00 14.19 -26.65
N ILE A 129 -12.76 14.16 -25.33
CA ILE A 129 -11.45 14.37 -24.72
C ILE A 129 -10.86 13.02 -24.31
N ASP A 130 -9.78 12.66 -25.00
CA ASP A 130 -8.98 11.47 -24.70
C ASP A 130 -8.40 11.54 -23.27
N PHE A 131 -8.33 10.38 -22.62
CA PHE A 131 -7.58 10.18 -21.37
C PHE A 131 -6.71 8.93 -21.46
N ARG A 132 -5.69 8.82 -20.61
CA ARG A 132 -4.90 7.59 -20.43
C ARG A 132 -5.55 6.69 -19.41
N ARG A 133 -5.34 5.39 -19.56
CA ARG A 133 -5.74 4.37 -18.59
C ARG A 133 -4.52 3.66 -18.04
N ILE A 134 -4.66 3.14 -16.83
CA ILE A 134 -3.74 2.19 -16.21
C ILE A 134 -4.42 0.84 -16.12
N ASP A 135 -3.75 -0.19 -16.62
CA ASP A 135 -4.20 -1.57 -16.52
C ASP A 135 -3.34 -2.28 -15.45
N TYR A 136 -3.99 -2.89 -14.47
CA TYR A 136 -3.38 -3.79 -13.49
C TYR A 136 -3.70 -5.23 -13.86
N ASP A 137 -2.68 -6.04 -14.10
CA ASP A 137 -2.85 -7.42 -14.55
C ASP A 137 -2.70 -8.39 -13.36
N PHE A 138 -3.67 -9.29 -13.19
CA PHE A 138 -3.69 -10.27 -12.11
C PHE A 138 -3.81 -11.67 -12.70
N SER A 139 -2.86 -12.54 -12.35
CA SER A 139 -2.85 -13.94 -12.78
C SER A 139 -3.31 -14.85 -11.66
N TYR A 140 -4.44 -15.52 -11.88
CA TYR A 140 -4.98 -16.57 -11.02
C TYR A 140 -4.80 -17.94 -11.69
N PRO A 141 -4.90 -19.04 -10.93
CA PRO A 141 -4.78 -20.38 -11.50
C PRO A 141 -5.80 -20.68 -12.62
N ASP A 142 -7.00 -20.11 -12.53
CA ASP A 142 -8.15 -20.35 -13.41
C ASP A 142 -8.42 -19.22 -14.41
N ARG A 143 -7.85 -18.03 -14.20
CA ARG A 143 -8.13 -16.86 -15.03
C ARG A 143 -7.02 -15.82 -14.99
N HIS A 144 -6.99 -14.99 -16.02
CA HIS A 144 -6.30 -13.71 -16.03
C HIS A 144 -7.35 -12.59 -15.90
N ARG A 145 -7.16 -11.67 -14.95
CA ARG A 145 -8.01 -10.48 -14.78
C ARG A 145 -7.18 -9.24 -15.04
N THR A 146 -7.67 -8.35 -15.89
CA THR A 146 -7.10 -7.02 -16.08
C THR A 146 -8.07 -6.00 -15.51
N TRP A 147 -7.62 -5.23 -14.54
CA TRP A 147 -8.37 -4.14 -13.96
C TRP A 147 -7.92 -2.81 -14.55
N VAL A 148 -8.85 -2.06 -15.12
CA VAL A 148 -8.53 -0.86 -15.90
C VAL A 148 -9.15 0.36 -15.27
N TRP A 149 -8.33 1.37 -15.00
CA TRP A 149 -8.74 2.64 -14.41
C TRP A 149 -8.32 3.82 -15.27
N ALA A 150 -9.11 4.90 -15.23
CA ALA A 150 -8.68 6.19 -15.70
C ALA A 150 -7.44 6.63 -14.91
N TYR A 151 -6.34 6.85 -15.63
CA TYR A 151 -5.09 7.32 -15.08
C TYR A 151 -5.08 8.85 -14.98
N ASP A 152 -5.66 9.52 -15.98
CA ASP A 152 -5.81 10.97 -15.96
C ASP A 152 -7.12 11.39 -15.27
N ASN A 153 -7.12 12.60 -14.71
CA ASN A 153 -8.37 13.27 -14.37
C ASN A 153 -9.21 13.51 -15.62
N ILE A 154 -10.49 13.14 -15.56
CA ILE A 154 -11.40 13.36 -16.69
C ILE A 154 -11.62 14.86 -16.87
N GLN A 155 -11.44 15.31 -18.10
CA GLN A 155 -11.69 16.69 -18.51
C GLN A 155 -12.83 16.70 -19.51
N LEU A 156 -13.79 17.60 -19.30
CA LEU A 156 -14.91 17.85 -20.19
C LEU A 156 -14.85 19.26 -20.77
N HIS A 157 -15.52 19.47 -21.89
CA HIS A 157 -15.72 20.80 -22.48
C HIS A 157 -16.45 21.72 -21.51
N ASP A 158 -16.34 23.03 -21.68
CA ASP A 158 -17.05 23.98 -20.82
C ASP A 158 -18.57 23.84 -20.99
N SER A 159 -19.29 23.84 -19.86
CA SER A 159 -20.74 23.65 -19.78
C SER A 159 -21.28 24.30 -18.51
N GLU A 160 -22.59 24.59 -18.49
CA GLU A 160 -23.29 25.04 -17.27
C GLU A 160 -23.67 23.88 -16.33
N HIS A 161 -23.56 22.63 -16.81
CA HIS A 161 -23.98 21.43 -16.06
C HIS A 161 -22.90 20.83 -15.15
N TRP A 162 -21.66 21.28 -15.28
CA TRP A 162 -20.53 20.80 -14.48
C TRP A 162 -19.50 21.90 -14.28
N TYR A 163 -18.54 21.67 -13.40
CA TYR A 163 -17.55 22.67 -13.03
C TYR A 163 -16.17 22.30 -13.55
N ASN A 164 -15.63 23.22 -14.35
CA ASN A 164 -14.24 23.22 -14.74
C ASN A 164 -13.49 24.31 -13.98
N PHE A 165 -12.30 23.97 -13.47
CA PHE A 165 -11.42 24.95 -12.85
C PHE A 165 -11.01 26.05 -13.84
N PRO A 166 -10.87 27.30 -13.35
CA PRO A 166 -10.71 28.47 -14.20
C PRO A 166 -9.35 28.51 -14.91
N THR A 167 -8.31 27.95 -14.30
CA THR A 167 -6.97 27.90 -14.90
C THR A 167 -6.71 26.56 -15.58
N SER A 168 -5.93 26.57 -16.66
CA SER A 168 -5.54 25.34 -17.36
C SER A 168 -4.71 24.40 -16.48
N ALA A 169 -3.92 24.97 -15.55
CA ALA A 169 -3.11 24.19 -14.61
C ALA A 169 -4.01 23.44 -13.60
N GLU A 170 -4.97 24.13 -12.98
CA GLU A 170 -5.93 23.48 -12.08
C GLU A 170 -6.82 22.49 -12.82
N ARG A 171 -7.23 22.78 -14.06
CA ARG A 171 -8.03 21.84 -14.85
C ARG A 171 -7.26 20.56 -15.18
N ALA A 172 -5.95 20.65 -15.47
CA ALA A 172 -5.11 19.49 -15.65
C ALA A 172 -4.92 18.70 -14.36
N GLU A 173 -4.75 19.41 -13.24
CA GLU A 173 -4.51 18.84 -11.92
C GLU A 173 -5.77 18.21 -11.30
N TYR A 174 -6.96 18.78 -11.50
CA TYR A 174 -8.18 18.40 -10.79
C TYR A 174 -9.27 17.81 -11.69
N GLY A 175 -9.20 18.03 -12.99
CA GLY A 175 -10.22 17.62 -13.96
C GLY A 175 -11.52 18.42 -13.83
N THR A 176 -12.60 17.78 -14.24
CA THR A 176 -13.97 18.31 -14.18
C THR A 176 -14.71 17.69 -13.00
N LEU A 177 -15.38 18.53 -12.21
CA LEU A 177 -16.33 18.08 -11.19
C LEU A 177 -17.72 18.00 -11.81
N VAL A 178 -18.37 16.85 -11.70
CA VAL A 178 -19.65 16.56 -12.37
C VAL A 178 -20.73 16.11 -11.37
N PRO A 179 -22.02 16.35 -11.66
CA PRO A 179 -23.09 15.78 -10.85
C PRO A 179 -23.19 14.27 -11.12
N TRP A 180 -23.81 13.55 -10.19
CA TRP A 180 -23.86 12.09 -10.26
C TRP A 180 -24.52 11.56 -11.54
N SER A 181 -25.60 12.22 -11.99
CA SER A 181 -26.32 11.85 -13.23
C SER A 181 -25.46 11.95 -14.50
N VAL A 182 -24.48 12.85 -14.51
CA VAL A 182 -23.49 12.96 -15.60
C VAL A 182 -22.39 11.92 -15.43
N ALA A 183 -21.90 11.73 -14.20
CA ALA A 183 -20.86 10.74 -13.90
C ALA A 183 -21.24 9.31 -14.33
N ASP A 184 -22.49 8.90 -14.06
CA ASP A 184 -22.98 7.54 -14.33
C ASP A 184 -23.17 7.24 -15.82
N THR A 185 -23.27 8.27 -16.66
CA THR A 185 -23.55 8.13 -18.11
C THR A 185 -22.41 8.62 -19.00
N LEU A 186 -21.24 8.88 -18.41
CA LEU A 186 -20.17 9.65 -19.03
C LEU A 186 -19.52 8.94 -20.24
N ASP A 187 -19.32 7.62 -20.14
CA ASP A 187 -18.73 6.81 -21.20
C ASP A 187 -19.46 5.46 -21.30
N LYS A 188 -19.44 4.83 -22.48
CA LYS A 188 -20.12 3.55 -22.73
C LYS A 188 -19.21 2.34 -22.54
N ASN A 189 -17.90 2.53 -22.67
CA ASN A 189 -16.87 1.50 -22.57
C ASN A 189 -16.25 1.47 -21.17
N TYR A 190 -16.29 2.61 -20.47
CA TYR A 190 -15.90 2.73 -19.06
C TYR A 190 -17.09 3.17 -18.23
N ARG A 191 -17.25 2.52 -17.08
CA ARG A 191 -18.30 2.81 -16.11
C ARG A 191 -17.74 3.56 -14.92
N LEU A 192 -18.64 4.17 -14.17
CA LEU A 192 -18.34 4.63 -12.82
C LEU A 192 -18.08 3.40 -11.91
N PRO A 193 -17.05 3.41 -11.04
CA PRO A 193 -16.77 2.32 -10.13
C PRO A 193 -17.87 2.21 -9.08
N SER A 194 -18.21 1.01 -8.66
CA SER A 194 -19.02 0.77 -7.46
C SER A 194 -18.16 0.95 -6.20
N LYS A 195 -18.80 0.97 -5.03
CA LYS A 195 -18.15 0.86 -3.73
C LYS A 195 -17.35 -0.43 -3.62
N ALA A 196 -17.81 -1.53 -4.21
CA ALA A 196 -17.08 -2.78 -4.20
C ALA A 196 -15.78 -2.68 -5.01
N ASP A 197 -15.82 -2.02 -6.18
CA ASP A 197 -14.62 -1.77 -6.97
C ASP A 197 -13.63 -0.86 -6.21
N TRP A 198 -14.14 0.20 -5.59
CA TRP A 198 -13.31 1.06 -4.75
C TRP A 198 -12.74 0.32 -3.53
N GLN A 199 -13.51 -0.58 -2.92
CA GLN A 199 -13.04 -1.40 -1.79
C GLN A 199 -11.89 -2.31 -2.22
N GLU A 200 -12.00 -2.96 -3.38
CA GLU A 200 -10.88 -3.75 -3.92
C GLU A 200 -9.63 -2.90 -4.12
N MET A 201 -9.79 -1.60 -4.42
CA MET A 201 -8.66 -0.70 -4.72
C MET A 201 -8.05 -0.20 -3.42
N ILE A 202 -8.89 0.06 -2.42
CA ILE A 202 -8.48 0.31 -1.04
C ILE A 202 -7.67 -0.88 -0.51
N ASP A 203 -8.15 -2.10 -0.71
CA ASP A 203 -7.45 -3.32 -0.30
C ASP A 203 -6.11 -3.49 -1.05
N TYR A 204 -6.09 -3.22 -2.36
CA TYR A 204 -4.86 -3.17 -3.16
C TYR A 204 -3.85 -2.15 -2.58
N CYS A 205 -4.34 -1.03 -2.08
CA CYS A 205 -3.57 0.02 -1.41
C CYS A 205 -3.23 -0.28 0.06
N GLY A 206 -3.47 -1.49 0.57
CA GLY A 206 -3.12 -1.88 1.95
C GLY A 206 -4.24 -1.67 2.98
N GLY A 207 -5.48 -1.47 2.53
CA GLY A 207 -6.67 -1.32 3.37
C GLY A 207 -6.99 0.13 3.72
N GLU A 208 -8.14 0.34 4.36
CA GLU A 208 -8.72 1.66 4.65
C GLU A 208 -7.71 2.59 5.34
N ALA A 209 -6.92 2.05 6.29
CA ALA A 209 -5.95 2.81 7.10
C ALA A 209 -4.78 3.42 6.32
N LEU A 210 -4.50 2.95 5.10
CA LEU A 210 -3.36 3.39 4.27
C LEU A 210 -3.79 3.92 2.90
N ALA A 211 -4.98 3.54 2.44
CA ALA A 211 -5.45 3.81 1.10
C ALA A 211 -5.59 5.30 0.79
N GLY A 212 -5.97 6.13 1.77
CA GLY A 212 -6.08 7.58 1.60
C GLY A 212 -4.78 8.19 1.08
N PHE A 213 -3.64 7.83 1.69
CA PHE A 213 -2.33 8.25 1.22
C PHE A 213 -1.92 7.55 -0.09
N ASN A 214 -2.05 6.22 -0.13
CA ASN A 214 -1.54 5.41 -1.25
C ASN A 214 -2.23 5.71 -2.59
N LEU A 215 -3.51 6.05 -2.56
CA LEU A 215 -4.27 6.49 -3.74
C LEU A 215 -3.74 7.81 -4.33
N GLN A 216 -3.07 8.65 -3.52
CA GLN A 216 -2.57 9.98 -3.92
C GLN A 216 -1.10 9.96 -4.38
N VAL A 217 -0.37 8.86 -4.18
CA VAL A 217 1.06 8.75 -4.53
C VAL A 217 1.24 9.06 -6.02
N ARG A 218 2.19 9.95 -6.36
CA ARG A 218 2.46 10.39 -7.74
C ARG A 218 3.59 9.61 -8.39
N VAL A 219 3.38 8.32 -8.57
CA VAL A 219 4.26 7.41 -9.33
C VAL A 219 3.44 6.65 -10.38
N GLU A 220 4.09 6.16 -11.42
CA GLU A 220 3.40 5.63 -12.62
C GLU A 220 2.43 4.49 -12.33
N HIS A 221 2.69 3.64 -11.32
CA HIS A 221 1.82 2.53 -10.97
C HIS A 221 0.62 2.91 -10.08
N ALA A 222 0.51 4.16 -9.64
CA ALA A 222 -0.55 4.63 -8.74
C ALA A 222 -1.71 5.29 -9.49
N LEU A 223 -2.88 5.43 -8.84
CA LEU A 223 -4.02 6.15 -9.40
C LEU A 223 -3.86 7.68 -9.36
N GLN A 224 -2.91 8.19 -8.55
CA GLN A 224 -2.58 9.61 -8.45
C GLN A 224 -3.82 10.49 -8.23
N LEU A 225 -4.68 10.06 -7.31
CA LEU A 225 -5.84 10.84 -6.92
C LEU A 225 -5.38 12.18 -6.35
N THR A 226 -6.15 13.22 -6.67
CA THR A 226 -5.90 14.59 -6.26
C THR A 226 -6.97 15.02 -5.27
N CYS A 227 -6.80 16.19 -4.67
CA CYS A 227 -7.80 16.77 -3.77
C CYS A 227 -8.52 17.95 -4.45
N PRO A 228 -9.44 17.72 -5.41
CA PRO A 228 -10.12 18.81 -6.11
C PRO A 228 -11.20 19.51 -5.27
N GLY A 229 -11.57 18.94 -4.12
CA GLY A 229 -12.71 19.38 -3.32
C GLY A 229 -14.05 18.88 -3.86
N ILE A 230 -15.13 19.54 -3.45
CA ILE A 230 -16.53 19.26 -3.85
C ILE A 230 -17.28 20.58 -4.07
N LEU A 231 -18.20 20.63 -5.05
CA LEU A 231 -19.06 21.80 -5.25
C LEU A 231 -20.51 21.52 -4.83
N THR A 232 -21.05 22.29 -3.89
CA THR A 232 -22.48 22.22 -3.49
C THR A 232 -23.25 23.52 -3.71
N VAL A 233 -22.58 24.69 -3.81
CA VAL A 233 -23.27 25.99 -3.97
C VAL A 233 -22.61 26.96 -4.96
N VAL A 234 -21.32 27.32 -4.83
CA VAL A 234 -20.69 28.33 -5.73
C VAL A 234 -19.21 28.12 -6.03
N LEU A 235 -18.40 27.60 -5.09
CA LEU A 235 -16.98 27.29 -5.30
C LEU A 235 -16.62 25.94 -4.67
N PRO A 236 -15.58 25.24 -5.19
CA PRO A 236 -15.12 23.99 -4.60
C PRO A 236 -14.75 24.20 -3.12
N ASP A 237 -15.50 23.55 -2.25
CA ASP A 237 -15.16 23.43 -0.84
C ASP A 237 -14.05 22.37 -0.69
N GLU A 238 -13.16 22.58 0.29
CA GLU A 238 -12.05 21.67 0.58
C GLU A 238 -11.05 21.43 -0.58
N GLN A 239 -11.00 22.31 -1.58
CA GLN A 239 -9.98 22.24 -2.63
C GLN A 239 -8.56 22.22 -2.03
N GLY A 240 -7.75 21.27 -2.48
CA GLY A 240 -6.40 21.00 -1.97
C GLY A 240 -6.35 20.28 -0.62
N LYS A 241 -7.50 20.05 0.03
CA LYS A 241 -7.59 19.36 1.32
C LYS A 241 -8.22 17.99 1.22
N ALA A 242 -9.28 17.85 0.42
CA ALA A 242 -9.97 16.58 0.20
C ALA A 242 -10.33 16.38 -1.27
N GLY A 243 -10.53 15.11 -1.65
CA GLY A 243 -11.05 14.72 -2.95
C GLY A 243 -12.24 13.81 -2.77
N TYR A 244 -13.30 14.09 -3.53
CA TYR A 244 -14.55 13.32 -3.54
C TYR A 244 -14.70 12.67 -4.91
N TYR A 245 -14.88 11.36 -4.93
CA TYR A 245 -14.93 10.56 -6.15
C TYR A 245 -16.21 9.75 -6.19
N TRP A 246 -17.08 10.05 -7.16
CA TRP A 246 -18.36 9.36 -7.26
C TRP A 246 -18.23 7.84 -7.38
N THR A 247 -19.17 7.11 -6.79
CA THR A 247 -19.44 5.71 -7.11
C THR A 247 -20.77 5.57 -7.85
N CYS A 248 -21.00 4.46 -8.55
CA CYS A 248 -22.28 4.17 -9.19
C CYS A 248 -23.38 3.70 -8.22
N ASP A 249 -23.09 3.61 -6.91
CA ASP A 249 -24.05 3.12 -5.94
C ASP A 249 -24.91 4.26 -5.40
N GLU A 250 -26.21 4.17 -5.67
CA GLU A 250 -27.19 5.04 -5.05
C GLU A 250 -27.41 4.67 -3.58
N VAL A 251 -27.67 5.69 -2.76
CA VAL A 251 -28.17 5.54 -1.39
C VAL A 251 -29.70 5.59 -1.43
N ASP A 252 -30.22 6.60 -2.13
CA ASP A 252 -31.64 6.87 -2.35
C ASP A 252 -31.84 7.71 -3.62
N GLU A 253 -33.05 8.24 -3.83
CA GLU A 253 -33.42 9.01 -5.02
C GLU A 253 -32.54 10.26 -5.21
N GLU A 254 -32.12 10.91 -4.12
CA GLU A 254 -31.41 12.19 -4.12
C GLU A 254 -29.92 12.04 -3.77
N SER A 255 -29.50 10.89 -3.25
CA SER A 255 -28.15 10.71 -2.69
C SER A 255 -27.42 9.50 -3.27
N ALA A 256 -26.11 9.62 -3.40
CA ALA A 256 -25.23 8.54 -3.84
C ALA A 256 -23.96 8.48 -3.00
N TRP A 257 -23.26 7.35 -3.10
CA TRP A 257 -21.99 7.16 -2.42
C TRP A 257 -20.83 7.79 -3.20
N ALA A 258 -19.83 8.27 -2.46
CA ALA A 258 -18.56 8.70 -2.99
C ALA A 258 -17.42 8.19 -2.10
N LEU A 259 -16.27 7.94 -2.70
CA LEU A 259 -15.01 7.79 -1.99
C LEU A 259 -14.46 9.17 -1.64
N LYS A 260 -14.05 9.37 -0.39
CA LYS A 260 -13.33 10.54 0.06
C LYS A 260 -11.91 10.18 0.48
N ILE A 261 -10.97 11.02 0.06
CA ILE A 261 -9.57 11.02 0.49
C ILE A 261 -9.20 12.41 0.98
N SER A 262 -8.22 12.50 1.88
CA SER A 262 -7.75 13.76 2.44
C SER A 262 -6.23 13.89 2.30
N ALA A 263 -5.74 15.11 2.11
CA ALA A 263 -4.32 15.39 1.97
C ALA A 263 -3.52 15.18 3.27
N ASP A 264 -4.20 15.20 4.42
CA ASP A 264 -3.64 15.08 5.76
C ASP A 264 -4.00 13.76 6.49
N SER A 265 -4.61 12.81 5.78
CA SER A 265 -4.99 11.51 6.32
C SER A 265 -4.50 10.37 5.43
N ASP A 266 -4.11 9.28 6.09
CA ASP A 266 -3.82 8.01 5.41
C ASP A 266 -5.09 7.20 5.15
N GLU A 267 -6.21 7.60 5.76
CA GLU A 267 -7.48 6.88 5.67
C GLU A 267 -8.28 7.25 4.42
N ALA A 268 -8.90 6.25 3.80
CA ALA A 268 -9.93 6.45 2.79
C ALA A 268 -11.30 6.10 3.39
N GLU A 269 -12.32 6.90 3.08
CA GLU A 269 -13.67 6.73 3.65
C GLU A 269 -14.77 6.83 2.59
N PHE A 270 -15.86 6.08 2.77
CA PHE A 270 -17.06 6.25 1.95
C PHE A 270 -18.01 7.26 2.60
N VAL A 271 -18.42 8.26 1.83
CA VAL A 271 -19.35 9.31 2.25
C VAL A 271 -20.61 9.31 1.39
N VAL A 272 -21.70 9.84 1.93
CA VAL A 272 -22.94 10.07 1.20
C VAL A 272 -22.99 11.53 0.77
N LEU A 273 -23.23 11.76 -0.51
CA LEU A 273 -23.36 13.09 -1.09
C LEU A 273 -24.71 13.19 -1.80
N ASP A 274 -25.26 14.41 -1.83
CA ASP A 274 -26.40 14.74 -2.68
C ASP A 274 -25.98 14.65 -4.16
N LYS A 275 -26.77 14.00 -5.01
CA LYS A 275 -26.49 13.75 -6.43
C LYS A 275 -26.33 15.03 -7.24
N SER A 276 -26.82 16.17 -6.75
CA SER A 276 -26.59 17.49 -7.34
C SER A 276 -25.21 18.09 -7.04
N SER A 277 -24.49 17.55 -6.05
CA SER A 277 -23.11 17.96 -5.75
C SER A 277 -22.21 17.64 -6.94
N LEU A 278 -21.19 18.46 -7.18
CA LEU A 278 -20.19 18.15 -8.19
C LEU A 278 -18.94 17.57 -7.54
N ALA A 279 -18.65 16.33 -7.88
CA ALA A 279 -17.49 15.59 -7.40
C ALA A 279 -16.67 15.05 -8.59
N SER A 280 -15.46 14.60 -8.29
CA SER A 280 -14.56 14.04 -9.29
C SER A 280 -15.00 12.64 -9.70
N VAL A 281 -14.43 12.17 -10.81
CA VAL A 281 -14.68 10.86 -11.37
C VAL A 281 -13.37 10.16 -11.73
N ARG A 282 -13.35 8.85 -11.47
CA ARG A 282 -12.39 7.92 -12.03
C ARG A 282 -13.19 6.84 -12.71
N LEU A 283 -13.09 6.76 -14.03
CA LEU A 283 -13.80 5.73 -14.79
C LEU A 283 -13.02 4.42 -14.74
N MET A 284 -13.72 3.29 -14.82
CA MET A 284 -13.10 1.98 -14.81
C MET A 284 -13.77 0.99 -15.76
N THR A 285 -13.05 -0.08 -16.09
CA THR A 285 -13.61 -1.29 -16.70
C THR A 285 -12.77 -2.49 -16.26
N GLU A 286 -13.23 -3.69 -16.54
CA GLU A 286 -12.45 -4.89 -16.24
C GLU A 286 -12.63 -5.96 -17.31
N PHE A 287 -11.58 -6.76 -17.48
CA PHE A 287 -11.56 -7.89 -18.40
C PHE A 287 -11.16 -9.14 -17.63
N SER A 288 -11.84 -10.25 -17.88
CA SER A 288 -11.49 -11.56 -17.34
C SER A 288 -11.41 -12.59 -18.45
N GLN A 289 -10.27 -13.27 -18.56
CA GLN A 289 -10.05 -14.37 -19.48
C GLN A 289 -9.84 -15.66 -18.67
N TYR A 290 -10.80 -16.57 -18.74
CA TYR A 290 -10.71 -17.87 -18.07
C TYR A 290 -9.89 -18.87 -18.89
N PHE A 291 -9.00 -19.59 -18.23
CA PHE A 291 -8.28 -20.70 -18.82
C PHE A 291 -9.18 -21.94 -18.83
N ARG A 292 -9.20 -22.64 -19.97
CA ARG A 292 -9.90 -23.92 -20.12
C ARG A 292 -8.99 -25.09 -19.78
#